data_AF-K5WSH8-F1
#
_entry.id   AF-K5WSH8-F1
#
_cell.length_a   1.000
_cell.length_b   1.000
_cell.length_c   1.000
_cell.angle_alpha   90.00
_cell.angle_beta   90.00
_cell.angle_gamma   90.00
#
_symmetry.space_group_name_H-M   'P 1'
#
loop_
_entity.id
_entity.type
_entity.pdbx_description
1 polymer ?
#
loop_
_entity_poly.entity_id
_entity_poly.type
_entity_poly.pdbx_seq_one_letter_code
_entity_poly.pdbx_strand_id
1 'polypeptide(L)' 'DHSSLVYSETLHCVLIGIRCATSARPFNIILDKWYKIEVEMLRPGTVIPHPTTVSRDLQSLYVGMSKYVAQYL' A
#
# COMPACT_ATOMS: atom_id res chain seq x y z
N ASP A 1 21.21 -10.53 -3.29
CA ASP A 1 20.32 -11.21 -4.24
C ASP A 1 19.21 -10.24 -4.61
N HIS A 2 19.31 -9.59 -5.77
CA HIS A 2 18.30 -8.61 -6.21
C HIS A 2 17.19 -9.37 -6.95
N SER A 3 16.33 -10.03 -6.19
CA SER A 3 15.03 -10.45 -6.70
C SER A 3 14.26 -9.18 -7.07
N SER A 4 14.27 -8.85 -8.36
CA SER A 4 13.41 -7.82 -8.93
C SER A 4 11.98 -8.21 -8.58
N LEU A 5 11.40 -7.54 -7.58
CA LEU A 5 10.00 -7.74 -7.21
C LEU A 5 9.16 -7.36 -8.42
N VAL A 6 8.59 -8.37 -9.08
CA VAL A 6 7.65 -8.15 -10.17
C VAL A 6 6.49 -7.35 -9.60
N TYR A 7 6.20 -6.22 -10.24
CA TYR A 7 5.10 -5.38 -9.82
C TYR A 7 3.78 -6.16 -9.80
N SER A 8 3.04 -5.98 -8.71
CA SER A 8 1.67 -6.42 -8.54
C SER A 8 0.89 -5.27 -7.94
N GLU A 9 -0.33 -5.03 -8.43
CA GLU A 9 -1.22 -3.98 -7.91
C GLU A 9 -1.52 -4.19 -6.42
N THR A 10 -1.72 -5.45 -6.01
CA THR A 10 -1.95 -5.82 -4.60
C THR A 10 -0.73 -5.48 -3.76
N LEU A 11 0.47 -5.83 -4.20
CA LEU A 11 1.71 -5.50 -3.48
C LEU A 11 1.93 -3.99 -3.40
N HIS A 12 1.62 -3.27 -4.48
CA HIS A 12 1.69 -1.81 -4.51
C HIS A 12 0.73 -1.17 -3.48
N CYS A 13 -0.52 -1.64 -3.44
CA CYS A 13 -1.53 -1.22 -2.45
C CYS A 13 -1.04 -1.45 -1.01
N VAL A 14 -0.47 -2.63 -0.73
CA VAL A 14 0.08 -2.97 0.59
C VAL A 14 1.24 -2.07 0.97
N LEU A 15 2.18 -1.81 0.06
CA LEU A 15 3.32 -0.92 0.30
C LEU A 15 2.87 0.51 0.63
N ILE A 16 1.84 1.02 -0.04
CA ILE A 16 1.24 2.31 0.28
C ILE A 16 0.67 2.29 1.71
N GLY A 17 -0.07 1.26 2.07
CA GLY A 17 -0.64 1.09 3.42
C GLY A 17 0.44 1.08 4.50
N ILE A 18 1.53 0.33 4.30
CA ILE A 18 2.69 0.29 5.21
C ILE A 18 3.35 1.66 5.31
N ARG A 19 3.54 2.37 4.20
CA ARG A 19 4.11 3.72 4.19
C ARG A 19 3.25 4.71 4.98
N CYS A 20 1.93 4.60 4.86
CA CYS A 20 0.99 5.40 5.64
C CYS A 20 1.09 5.10 7.14
N ALA A 21 1.14 3.83 7.51
CA ALA A 21 1.23 3.39 8.91
C ALA A 21 2.56 3.81 9.56
N THR A 22 3.69 3.58 8.89
CA THR A 22 5.04 3.84 9.44
C THR A 22 5.36 5.33 9.57
N SER A 23 4.81 6.17 8.70
CA SER A 23 5.07 7.62 8.68
C SER A 23 3.92 8.46 9.23
N ALA A 24 2.89 7.84 9.83
CA ALA A 24 1.66 8.51 10.27
C ALA A 24 1.03 9.42 9.20
N ARG A 25 1.00 8.96 7.95
CA ARG A 25 0.47 9.73 6.81
C ARG A 25 -0.97 9.30 6.49
N PRO A 26 -1.85 10.24 6.09
CA PRO A 26 -3.17 9.90 5.61
C PRO A 26 -3.10 9.20 4.25
N PHE A 27 -4.04 8.30 3.96
CA PHE A 27 -4.16 7.62 2.65
C PHE A 27 -4.37 8.59 1.49
N ASN A 28 -4.78 9.83 1.75
CA ASN A 28 -4.92 10.87 0.73
C ASN A 28 -3.60 11.23 0.02
N ILE A 29 -2.44 10.77 0.52
CA ILE A 29 -1.16 10.87 -0.20
C ILE A 29 -1.23 10.27 -1.61
N ILE A 30 -2.12 9.31 -1.84
CA ILE A 30 -2.31 8.67 -3.14
C ILE A 30 -2.96 9.63 -4.16
N LEU A 31 -3.72 10.62 -3.67
CA LEU A 31 -4.34 11.64 -4.50
C LEU A 31 -3.38 12.79 -4.84
N ASP A 32 -2.24 12.87 -4.14
CA ASP A 32 -1.23 13.89 -4.35
C ASP A 32 -0.73 13.89 -5.80
N LYS A 33 -0.62 15.08 -6.37
CA LYS A 33 -0.20 15.25 -7.77
C LYS A 33 1.22 14.73 -8.00
N TRP A 34 2.13 14.96 -7.06
CA TRP A 34 3.54 14.57 -7.20
C TRP A 34 3.71 13.06 -7.05
N TYR A 35 2.95 12.43 -6.16
CA TYR A 35 2.89 10.98 -6.08
C TYR A 35 2.43 10.34 -7.40
N LYS A 36 1.39 10.89 -8.04
CA LYS A 36 0.92 10.40 -9.35
C LYS A 36 1.97 10.54 -10.44
N ILE A 37 2.67 11.68 -10.47
CA ILE A 37 3.76 11.93 -11.42
C ILE A 37 4.92 10.97 -11.16
N GLU A 38 5.29 10.72 -9.90
CA GLU A 38 6.32 9.76 -9.52
C GLU A 38 5.99 8.35 -10.03
N VAL A 39 4.77 7.88 -9.80
CA VAL A 39 4.30 6.57 -10.27
C VAL A 39 4.34 6.48 -11.80
N GLU A 40 3.87 7.51 -12.51
CA GLU A 40 3.88 7.55 -13.98
C GLU A 40 5.31 7.57 -14.54
N MET A 41 6.24 8.31 -13.92
CA MET A 41 7.65 8.35 -14.33
C MET A 41 8.36 7.00 -14.14
N LEU A 42 8.05 6.29 -13.07
CA LEU A 42 8.70 5.01 -12.75
C LEU A 42 8.06 3.84 -13.51
N ARG A 43 6.75 3.88 -13.74
CA ARG A 43 5.99 2.84 -14.42
C ARG A 43 4.73 3.44 -15.10
N PRO A 44 4.85 3.86 -16.36
CA PRO A 44 3.75 4.48 -17.10
C PRO A 44 2.51 3.59 -17.16
N GLY A 45 1.32 4.20 -17.06
CA GLY A 45 0.03 3.51 -17.14
C GLY A 45 -0.34 2.70 -15.90
N THR A 46 0.37 2.89 -14.78
CA THR A 46 0.03 2.22 -13.52
C THR A 46 -1.29 2.73 -12.96
N VAL A 47 -2.22 1.83 -12.71
CA VAL A 47 -3.49 2.17 -12.04
C VAL A 47 -3.23 2.35 -10.55
N ILE A 48 -3.39 3.58 -10.09
CA ILE A 48 -3.22 3.93 -8.68
C ILE A 48 -4.51 3.58 -7.92
N PRO A 49 -4.43 2.83 -6.80
CA PRO A 49 -5.62 2.44 -6.05
C PRO A 49 -6.30 3.66 -5.41
N HIS A 50 -7.62 3.58 -5.23
CA HIS A 50 -8.34 4.62 -4.49
C HIS A 50 -7.97 4.57 -2.99
N PRO A 51 -7.86 5.71 -2.27
CA PRO A 51 -7.54 5.72 -0.84
C PRO A 51 -8.43 4.81 0.03
N THR A 52 -9.73 4.75 -0.29
CA THR A 52 -10.68 3.85 0.39
C THR A 52 -10.35 2.37 0.18
N THR A 53 -9.83 2.01 -0.99
CA THR A 53 -9.39 0.63 -1.28
C THR A 53 -8.19 0.29 -0.41
N VAL A 54 -7.18 1.17 -0.35
CA VAL A 54 -6.01 0.96 0.52
C VAL A 54 -6.41 0.84 1.99
N SER A 55 -7.31 1.70 2.48
CA SER A 55 -7.78 1.62 3.86
C SER A 55 -8.50 0.30 4.16
N ARG A 56 -9.35 -0.18 3.25
CA ARG A 56 -10.09 -1.44 3.42
C ARG A 56 -9.16 -2.66 3.38
N ASP A 57 -8.22 -2.66 2.45
CA ASP A 57 -7.25 -3.74 2.30
C ASP A 57 -6.33 -3.81 3.53
N LEU A 58 -5.88 -2.65 4.04
CA LEU A 58 -5.08 -2.58 5.25
C LEU A 58 -5.84 -3.04 6.50
N GLN A 59 -7.11 -2.65 6.64
CA GLN A 59 -7.96 -3.15 7.73
C GLN A 59 -8.12 -4.67 7.65
N SER A 60 -8.35 -5.21 6.45
CA SER A 60 -8.49 -6.65 6.24
C SER A 60 -7.20 -7.40 6.60
N LEU A 61 -6.04 -6.85 6.21
CA LEU A 61 -4.74 -7.37 6.62
C LEU A 61 -4.53 -7.30 8.12
N TYR A 62 -4.87 -6.18 8.76
CA TYR A 62 -4.75 -6.04 10.21
C TYR A 62 -5.63 -7.05 10.95
N VAL A 63 -6.89 -7.25 10.53
CA VAL A 63 -7.80 -8.25 11.10
C VAL A 63 -7.29 -9.67 10.87
N GLY A 64 -6.67 -9.94 9.72
CA GLY A 64 -6.01 -11.21 9.45
C GLY A 64 -4.85 -11.44 10.40
N MET A 65 -3.93 -10.48 10.50
CA MET A 65 -2.73 -10.56 11.32
C MET A 65 -3.02 -10.56 12.83
N SER A 66 -4.03 -9.82 13.29
CA SER A 66 -4.40 -9.77 14.71
C SER A 66 -4.83 -11.13 15.24
N LYS A 67 -5.43 -11.98 14.40
CA LYS A 67 -5.74 -13.37 14.75
C LYS A 67 -4.49 -14.20 15.02
N TYR A 68 -3.43 -13.98 14.24
CA TYR A 68 -2.16 -14.65 14.45
C TYR A 68 -1.45 -14.11 15.70
N VAL A 69 -1.41 -12.79 15.90
CA VAL A 69 -0.80 -12.18 17.10
C VAL A 69 -1.53 -12.60 18.38
N ALA A 70 -2.86 -12.69 18.36
CA ALA A 70 -3.66 -13.13 19.50
C ALA A 70 -3.48 -14.61 19.85
N GLN A 71 -2.93 -15.43 18.94
CA GLN A 71 -2.56 -16.83 19.24
C GLN A 71 -1.19 -16.95 19.94
N TYR A 72 -0.39 -15.89 19.97
CA TYR A 72 0.94 -15.85 20.59
C TYR A 72 0.96 -15.15 21.95
N LEU A 73 -0.17 -14.58 22.39
CA LEU A 73 -0.38 -13.97 23.70
C LEU A 73 -1.24 -14.89 24.57
#